data_AF-A0A137PI27-F1
#
_entry.id   AF-A0A137PI27-F1
#
_cell.length_a   1.000
_cell.length_b   1.000
_cell.length_c   1.000
_cell.angle_alpha   90.00
_cell.angle_beta   90.00
_cell.angle_gamma   90.00
#
_symmetry.space_group_name_H-M   'P 1'
#
loop_
_entity.id
_entity.type
_entity.pdbx_description
1 polymer ?
#
loop_
_entity_poly.entity_id
_entity_poly.type
_entity_poly.pdbx_seq_one_letter_code
_entity_poly.pdbx_strand_id
1 'polypeptide(L)'
;MRAQRILLNQIDQLEFKQGQRTTGRRLSPIQQLTCVGPLCKKNVIVCDNVNQSGSEPEWHCTAKLPDNLKLGQTRISCEGYDDSSDPFVLIGSCGLKYELKLKSDSSSKDKIPTDNSTIHPVFIVFFVTFILFIIYKIIKSSEWYNSAQSHDNQRNSYNGKYI
;
A
#
# COMPACT_ATOMS: atom_id res chain seq x y z
N MET A 1 2.05 -33.39 22.64
CA MET A 1 2.82 -32.20 23.04
C MET A 1 1.84 -31.12 23.48
N ARG A 2 2.10 -30.42 24.59
CA ARG A 2 1.26 -29.27 24.98
C ARG A 2 1.49 -28.14 23.98
N ALA A 3 0.41 -27.52 23.52
CA ALA A 3 0.51 -26.30 22.71
C ALA A 3 1.18 -25.21 23.55
N GLN A 4 2.24 -24.62 23.02
CA GLN A 4 2.97 -23.53 23.65
C GLN A 4 2.73 -22.26 22.84
N ARG A 5 2.71 -21.12 23.53
CA ARG A 5 2.51 -19.80 22.93
C ARG A 5 3.71 -18.91 23.18
N ILE A 6 3.96 -17.99 22.27
CA ILE A 6 5.00 -16.97 22.38
C ILE A 6 4.47 -15.65 21.82
N LEU A 7 4.88 -14.52 22.40
CA LEU A 7 4.52 -13.20 21.87
C LEU A 7 5.26 -12.99 20.55
N LEU A 8 4.53 -12.63 19.48
CA LEU A 8 5.09 -12.56 18.13
C LEU A 8 6.28 -11.60 18.03
N ASN A 9 6.24 -10.46 18.73
CA ASN A 9 7.33 -9.47 18.71
C ASN A 9 8.57 -9.89 19.54
N GLN A 10 8.45 -10.89 20.42
CA GLN A 10 9.57 -11.43 21.22
C GLN A 10 10.32 -12.56 20.51
N ILE A 11 9.92 -12.89 19.28
CA ILE A 11 10.65 -13.85 18.47
C ILE A 11 11.83 -13.14 17.82
N ASP A 12 13.05 -13.49 18.24
CA ASP A 12 14.28 -12.90 17.71
C ASP A 12 14.58 -13.38 16.29
N GLN A 13 14.35 -14.67 16.02
CA GLN A 13 14.72 -15.31 14.76
C GLN A 13 13.78 -16.46 14.41
N LEU A 14 13.50 -16.62 13.12
CA LEU A 14 12.75 -17.73 12.54
C LEU A 14 13.60 -18.44 11.47
N GLU A 15 13.81 -19.74 11.63
CA GLU A 15 14.42 -20.59 10.60
C GLU A 15 13.34 -21.44 9.92
N PHE A 16 13.24 -21.33 8.59
CA PHE A 16 12.30 -22.08 7.79
C PHE A 16 13.03 -23.10 6.91
N LYS A 17 12.58 -24.36 6.96
CA LYS A 17 13.20 -25.48 6.23
C LYS A 17 12.24 -26.04 5.21
N GLN A 18 12.75 -26.33 4.01
CA GLN A 18 11.91 -26.90 2.98
C GLN A 18 11.53 -28.35 3.30
N GLY A 19 10.27 -28.71 3.02
CA GLY A 19 9.74 -30.05 3.28
C GLY A 19 9.30 -30.27 4.72
N GLN A 20 9.56 -29.32 5.62
CA GLN A 20 9.02 -29.31 6.97
C GLN A 20 7.63 -28.67 6.98
N ARG A 21 6.76 -29.20 7.83
CA ARG A 21 5.42 -28.65 8.08
C ARG A 21 5.42 -27.78 9.33
N THR A 22 4.53 -26.79 9.36
CA THR A 22 4.24 -26.01 10.56
C THR A 22 3.54 -26.89 11.58
N THR A 23 3.55 -26.49 12.84
CA THR A 23 2.54 -26.97 13.79
C THR A 23 1.19 -26.35 13.43
N GLY A 24 0.11 -26.96 13.92
CA GLY A 24 -1.24 -26.42 13.76
C GLY A 24 -2.10 -26.89 14.92
N ARG A 25 -2.93 -25.99 15.46
CA ARG A 25 -3.88 -26.32 16.55
C ARG A 25 -5.31 -26.22 16.04
N ARG A 26 -5.66 -25.08 15.46
CA ARG A 26 -7.00 -24.79 14.90
C ARG A 26 -7.00 -24.95 13.39
N LEU A 27 -5.87 -24.65 12.76
CA LEU A 27 -5.65 -24.81 11.33
C LEU A 27 -4.85 -26.08 11.04
N SER A 28 -5.04 -26.63 9.84
CA SER A 28 -4.21 -27.74 9.39
C SER A 28 -2.77 -27.27 9.13
N PRO A 29 -1.75 -28.03 9.56
CA PRO A 29 -0.35 -27.77 9.25
C PRO A 29 -0.13 -27.43 7.77
N ILE A 30 0.67 -26.39 7.48
CA ILE A 30 1.08 -26.00 6.12
C ILE A 30 2.58 -26.25 5.94
N GLN A 31 3.12 -25.98 4.74
CA GLN A 31 4.58 -26.01 4.54
C GLN A 31 5.24 -24.78 5.18
N GLN A 32 6.35 -24.98 5.89
CA GLN A 32 7.14 -23.89 6.45
C GLN A 32 7.71 -22.97 5.37
N LEU A 33 8.07 -23.52 4.21
CA LEU A 33 8.55 -22.75 3.05
C LEU A 33 7.64 -22.97 1.85
N THR A 34 7.09 -21.88 1.33
CA THR A 34 6.34 -21.86 0.07
C THR A 34 6.99 -20.90 -0.91
N CYS A 35 7.68 -21.46 -1.90
CA CYS A 35 8.26 -20.66 -2.98
C CYS A 35 7.21 -20.37 -4.06
N VAL A 36 7.19 -19.13 -4.57
CA VAL A 36 6.35 -18.71 -5.69
C VAL A 36 7.22 -18.19 -6.82
N GLY A 37 6.89 -18.60 -8.06
CA GLY A 37 7.56 -18.14 -9.27
C GLY A 37 8.36 -19.23 -9.98
N PRO A 38 8.87 -18.92 -11.19
CA PRO A 38 9.53 -19.91 -12.06
C PRO A 38 10.92 -20.33 -11.55
N LEU A 39 11.56 -19.51 -10.72
CA LEU A 39 12.94 -19.72 -10.26
C LEU A 39 13.03 -20.56 -8.98
N CYS A 40 11.92 -21.17 -8.55
CA CYS A 40 11.83 -21.84 -7.26
C CYS A 40 12.80 -23.01 -7.10
N LYS A 41 13.55 -22.98 -5.99
CA LYS A 41 14.59 -23.94 -5.63
C LYS A 41 14.53 -24.29 -4.15
N LYS A 42 15.17 -25.41 -3.80
CA LYS A 42 15.30 -25.88 -2.44
C LYS A 42 16.20 -24.97 -1.62
N ASN A 43 15.70 -24.42 -0.52
CA ASN A 43 16.42 -23.45 0.30
C ASN A 43 16.15 -23.66 1.80
N VAL A 44 17.04 -23.09 2.60
CA VAL A 44 16.81 -22.76 4.01
C VAL A 44 16.86 -21.25 4.11
N ILE A 45 15.86 -20.66 4.77
CA ILE A 45 15.75 -19.21 4.95
C ILE A 45 15.71 -18.91 6.43
N VAL A 46 16.55 -17.98 6.88
CA VAL A 46 16.58 -17.48 8.24
C VAL A 46 16.10 -16.04 8.21
N CYS A 47 15.15 -15.68 9.06
CA CYS A 47 14.63 -14.33 9.18
C CYS A 47 14.84 -13.81 10.59
N ASP A 48 15.50 -12.66 10.70
CA ASP A 48 15.77 -11.96 11.95
C ASP A 48 14.74 -10.86 12.16
N ASN A 49 14.28 -10.69 13.41
CA ASN A 49 13.46 -9.54 13.78
C ASN A 49 14.37 -8.32 14.01
N VAL A 50 14.38 -7.39 13.07
CA VAL A 50 15.20 -6.17 13.13
C VAL A 50 14.55 -5.05 13.95
N ASN A 51 13.28 -5.20 14.33
CA ASN A 51 12.54 -4.23 15.13
C ASN A 51 12.17 -4.80 16.52
N GLN A 52 13.18 -4.99 17.36
CA GLN A 52 13.00 -5.57 18.71
C GLN A 52 12.24 -4.66 19.68
N SER A 53 12.17 -3.35 19.43
CA SER A 53 11.46 -2.38 20.27
C SER A 53 10.05 -2.03 19.77
N GLY A 54 9.63 -2.59 18.63
CA GLY A 54 8.35 -2.31 18.01
C GLY A 54 7.18 -3.07 18.61
N SER A 55 5.97 -2.61 18.30
CA SER A 55 4.73 -3.36 18.57
C SER A 55 4.55 -4.55 17.63
N GLU A 56 5.13 -4.48 16.42
CA GLU A 56 5.12 -5.54 15.41
C GLU A 56 6.54 -5.87 14.96
N PRO A 57 6.84 -7.14 14.67
CA PRO A 57 8.16 -7.53 14.19
C PRO A 57 8.41 -7.01 12.77
N GLU A 58 9.64 -6.64 12.50
CA GLU A 58 10.12 -6.33 11.16
C GLU A 58 11.11 -7.42 10.75
N TRP A 59 10.78 -8.18 9.70
CA TRP A 59 11.55 -9.38 9.35
C TRP A 59 12.56 -9.10 8.25
N HIS A 60 13.85 -9.29 8.55
CA HIS A 60 14.92 -9.34 7.56
C HIS A 60 15.30 -10.78 7.26
N CYS A 61 15.02 -11.25 6.04
CA CYS A 61 15.26 -12.64 5.65
C CYS A 61 16.53 -12.81 4.81
N THR A 62 17.33 -13.82 5.14
CA THR A 62 18.54 -14.23 4.41
C THR A 62 18.44 -15.70 3.99
N ALA A 63 19.04 -16.02 2.84
CA ALA A 63 19.04 -17.38 2.29
C ALA A 63 20.37 -17.67 1.60
N LYS A 64 20.81 -18.93 1.67
CA LYS A 64 21.97 -19.40 0.89
C LYS A 64 21.54 -19.64 -0.55
N LEU A 65 21.79 -18.67 -1.41
CA LEU A 65 21.40 -18.70 -2.83
C LEU A 65 22.64 -18.65 -3.73
N PRO A 66 22.57 -19.22 -4.96
CA PRO A 66 23.58 -19.01 -5.99
C PRO A 66 23.76 -17.52 -6.31
N ASP A 67 24.95 -17.13 -6.77
CA ASP A 67 25.32 -15.72 -6.97
C ASP A 67 24.42 -14.94 -7.93
N ASN A 68 23.73 -15.62 -8.85
CA ASN A 68 22.83 -15.00 -9.80
C ASN A 68 21.41 -14.76 -9.25
N LEU A 69 21.09 -15.25 -8.05
CA LEU A 69 19.77 -15.15 -7.43
C LEU A 69 19.77 -14.31 -6.16
N LYS A 70 18.61 -13.71 -5.85
CA LYS A 70 18.31 -13.02 -4.60
C LYS A 70 16.88 -13.29 -4.16
N LEU A 71 16.61 -13.09 -2.87
CA LEU A 71 15.24 -13.07 -2.37
C LEU A 71 14.50 -11.87 -2.97
N GLY A 72 13.29 -12.12 -3.45
CA GLY A 72 12.32 -11.10 -3.85
C GLY A 72 11.39 -10.77 -2.70
N GLN A 73 10.09 -10.78 -2.95
CA GLN A 73 9.10 -10.56 -1.90
C GLN A 73 9.10 -11.73 -0.90
N THR A 74 9.06 -11.41 0.39
CA THR A 74 8.92 -12.36 1.50
C THR A 74 7.71 -12.00 2.36
N ARG A 75 6.96 -13.00 2.82
CA ARG A 75 5.83 -12.82 3.75
C ARG A 75 5.81 -13.94 4.77
N ILE A 76 5.93 -13.59 6.05
CA ILE A 76 5.80 -14.50 7.18
C ILE A 76 4.37 -14.45 7.69
N SER A 77 3.82 -15.62 8.05
CA SER A 77 2.51 -15.73 8.68
C SER A 77 2.54 -16.85 9.72
N CYS A 78 2.03 -16.58 10.91
CA CYS A 78 1.96 -17.52 12.03
C CYS A 78 0.49 -17.73 12.44
N GLU A 79 0.18 -18.89 13.02
CA GLU A 79 -1.15 -19.13 13.61
C GLU A 79 -1.21 -18.40 14.96
N GLY A 80 -2.12 -17.43 15.10
CA GLY A 80 -2.41 -16.82 16.40
C GLY A 80 -2.89 -17.88 17.39
N TYR A 81 -2.57 -17.73 18.67
CA TYR A 81 -2.74 -18.81 19.62
C TYR A 81 -4.22 -19.08 19.95
N ASP A 82 -4.97 -18.02 20.26
CA ASP A 82 -6.40 -18.08 20.57
C ASP A 82 -7.29 -17.66 19.38
N ASP A 83 -6.95 -16.55 18.71
CA ASP A 83 -7.62 -16.04 17.49
C ASP A 83 -6.62 -15.50 16.44
N SER A 84 -7.06 -14.83 15.38
CA SER A 84 -6.18 -14.30 14.32
C SER A 84 -5.59 -12.91 14.61
N SER A 85 -6.15 -12.20 15.60
CA SER A 85 -5.71 -10.89 16.09
C SER A 85 -4.88 -10.96 17.38
N ASP A 86 -4.72 -12.16 17.94
CA ASP A 86 -3.93 -12.42 19.14
C ASP A 86 -2.45 -12.06 18.92
N PRO A 87 -1.83 -11.23 19.78
CA PRO A 87 -0.40 -10.96 19.72
C PRO A 87 0.46 -12.20 20.04
N PHE A 88 -0.11 -13.23 20.67
CA PHE A 88 0.53 -14.51 20.86
C PHE A 88 0.30 -15.43 19.67
N VAL A 89 1.34 -16.19 19.32
CA VAL A 89 1.30 -17.18 18.24
C VAL A 89 1.66 -18.56 18.76
N LEU A 90 1.15 -19.60 18.07
CA LEU A 90 1.47 -20.98 18.35
C LEU A 90 2.92 -21.29 17.96
N ILE A 91 3.70 -21.85 18.88
CA ILE A 91 5.10 -22.20 18.61
C ILE A 91 5.20 -23.20 17.46
N GLY A 92 6.07 -22.90 16.48
CA GLY A 92 6.29 -23.71 15.27
C GLY A 92 5.23 -23.53 14.18
N SER A 93 4.27 -22.63 14.35
CA SER A 93 3.17 -22.42 13.39
C SER A 93 3.52 -21.47 12.24
N CYS A 94 4.63 -20.75 12.34
CA CYS A 94 5.04 -19.77 11.33
C CYS A 94 5.45 -20.46 10.02
N GLY A 95 4.95 -19.93 8.90
CA GLY A 95 5.38 -20.25 7.55
C GLY A 95 5.83 -19.01 6.80
N LEU A 96 6.73 -19.20 5.83
CA LEU A 96 7.28 -18.17 4.97
C LEU A 96 6.90 -18.45 3.51
N LYS A 97 6.26 -17.47 2.89
CA LYS A 97 6.07 -17.40 1.44
C LYS A 97 7.12 -16.48 0.84
N TYR A 98 7.86 -16.95 -0.17
CA TYR A 98 8.95 -16.19 -0.77
C TYR A 98 8.99 -16.32 -2.29
N GLU A 99 9.61 -15.34 -2.94
CA GLU A 99 9.94 -15.32 -4.36
C GLU A 99 11.46 -15.27 -4.55
N LEU A 100 11.97 -15.83 -5.64
CA LEU A 100 13.36 -15.66 -6.08
C LEU A 100 13.41 -14.80 -7.34
N LYS A 101 14.37 -13.87 -7.38
CA LYS A 101 14.63 -13.00 -8.53
C LYS A 101 16.08 -13.12 -8.97
N LEU A 102 16.35 -12.85 -10.25
CA LEU A 102 17.71 -12.70 -10.73
C LEU A 102 18.32 -11.41 -10.15
N LYS A 103 19.60 -11.43 -9.80
CA LYS A 103 20.29 -10.20 -9.34
C LYS A 103 20.32 -9.13 -10.43
N SER A 104 20.47 -9.54 -11.70
CA SER A 104 20.44 -8.66 -12.87
C SER A 104 19.06 -8.02 -13.14
N ASP A 105 17.99 -8.55 -12.55
CA ASP A 105 16.62 -8.05 -12.74
C ASP A 105 16.33 -6.76 -11.95
N SER A 106 17.30 -6.20 -11.23
CA SER A 106 17.17 -4.87 -10.62
C SER A 106 16.95 -3.74 -11.63
N SER A 107 17.07 -4.00 -12.93
CA SER A 107 16.78 -3.02 -14.00
C SER A 107 15.35 -3.07 -14.54
N SER A 108 14.48 -3.95 -14.04
CA SER A 108 13.11 -4.08 -14.52
C SER A 108 12.07 -3.68 -13.47
N LYS A 109 11.58 -2.44 -13.66
CA LYS A 109 10.20 -1.97 -13.36
C LYS A 109 9.89 -1.38 -11.98
N ASP A 110 10.56 -0.28 -11.64
CA ASP A 110 9.82 0.96 -11.33
C ASP A 110 9.77 1.83 -12.59
N LYS A 111 9.24 1.26 -13.68
CA LYS A 111 8.51 2.11 -14.59
C LYS A 111 7.18 2.30 -13.89
N ILE A 112 7.04 3.39 -13.14
CA ILE A 112 5.77 4.10 -13.12
C ILE A 112 5.30 4.04 -14.58
N PRO A 113 4.15 3.43 -14.90
CA PRO A 113 3.59 3.62 -16.21
C PRO A 113 3.47 5.14 -16.33
N THR A 114 4.38 5.77 -17.07
CA THR A 114 4.13 7.04 -17.72
C THR A 114 3.07 6.69 -18.74
N ASP A 115 1.86 6.49 -18.22
CA ASP A 115 0.66 6.27 -18.98
C ASP A 115 0.44 7.63 -19.63
N ASN A 116 0.96 7.75 -20.84
CA ASN A 116 0.56 8.75 -21.82
C ASN A 116 -0.89 8.44 -22.27
N SER A 117 -1.75 8.18 -21.27
CA SER A 117 -3.17 8.05 -21.43
C SER A 117 -3.67 9.39 -21.94
N THR A 118 -4.18 9.34 -23.15
CA THR A 118 -4.98 10.37 -23.83
C THR A 118 -6.13 10.92 -22.95
N ILE A 119 -6.38 10.28 -21.82
CA ILE A 119 -7.31 10.64 -20.77
C ILE A 119 -6.88 11.90 -20.01
N HIS A 120 -5.59 12.07 -19.68
CA HIS A 120 -5.09 13.25 -18.97
C HIS A 120 -5.31 14.59 -19.70
N PRO A 121 -4.97 14.75 -21.00
CA PRO A 121 -5.22 16.01 -21.70
C PRO A 121 -6.72 16.29 -21.92
N VAL A 122 -7.55 15.25 -22.10
CA VAL A 122 -9.01 15.43 -22.28
C VAL A 122 -9.66 15.97 -21.02
N PHE A 123 -9.30 15.43 -19.84
CA PHE A 123 -9.78 15.98 -18.57
C PHE A 123 -9.32 17.43 -18.38
N ILE A 124 -8.05 17.75 -18.66
CA ILE A 124 -7.53 19.12 -18.54
C ILE A 124 -8.32 20.09 -19.43
N VAL A 125 -8.55 19.73 -20.70
CA VAL A 125 -9.32 20.57 -21.63
C VAL A 125 -10.76 20.76 -21.14
N PHE A 126 -11.42 19.71 -20.66
CA PHE A 126 -12.77 19.79 -20.10
C PHE A 126 -12.84 20.71 -18.87
N PHE A 127 -11.87 20.62 -17.95
CA PHE A 127 -11.82 21.49 -16.79
C PHE A 127 -11.56 22.95 -17.19
N VAL A 128 -10.65 23.21 -18.14
CA VAL A 128 -10.37 24.57 -18.62
C VAL A 128 -11.59 25.20 -19.29
N THR A 129 -12.30 24.46 -20.15
CA THR A 129 -13.52 24.97 -20.79
C THR A 129 -14.63 25.24 -19.79
N PHE A 130 -14.80 24.37 -18.78
CA PHE A 130 -15.77 24.58 -17.70
C PHE A 130 -15.44 25.82 -16.86
N ILE A 131 -14.18 26.00 -16.47
CA ILE A 131 -13.72 27.19 -15.73
C ILE A 131 -13.96 28.47 -16.55
N LEU A 132 -13.61 28.49 -17.83
CA LEU A 132 -13.84 29.64 -18.71
C LEU A 132 -15.34 29.95 -18.86
N PHE A 133 -16.20 28.92 -18.92
CA PHE A 133 -17.65 29.11 -18.97
C PHE A 133 -18.21 29.72 -17.68
N ILE A 134 -17.73 29.27 -16.52
CA ILE A 134 -18.10 29.85 -15.22
C ILE A 134 -17.62 31.30 -15.13
N ILE A 135 -16.37 31.59 -15.51
CA ILE A 135 -15.83 32.95 -15.55
C ILE A 135 -16.65 33.83 -16.49
N TYR A 136 -16.99 33.35 -17.69
CA TYR A 136 -17.84 34.07 -18.63
C TYR A 136 -19.21 34.40 -18.03
N LYS A 137 -19.84 33.43 -17.34
CA LYS A 137 -21.11 33.67 -16.63
C LYS A 137 -20.96 34.70 -15.53
N ILE A 138 -19.86 34.68 -14.77
CA ILE A 138 -19.59 35.68 -13.72
C ILE A 138 -19.39 37.07 -14.33
N ILE A 139 -18.55 37.22 -15.35
CA ILE A 139 -18.29 38.51 -16.02
C ILE A 139 -19.59 39.05 -16.63
N LYS A 140 -20.35 38.24 -17.37
CA LYS A 140 -21.62 38.68 -17.95
C LYS A 140 -22.69 38.96 -16.89
N SER A 141 -22.70 38.21 -15.78
CA SER A 141 -23.56 38.53 -14.64
C SER A 141 -23.15 39.84 -13.97
N SER A 142 -21.87 40.19 -14.01
CA SER A 142 -21.37 41.48 -13.52
C SER A 142 -21.79 42.64 -14.43
N GLU A 143 -21.90 42.44 -15.75
CA GLU A 143 -22.51 43.43 -16.65
C GLU A 143 -23.99 43.64 -16.32
N TRP A 144 -24.75 42.56 -16.08
CA TRP A 144 -26.13 42.65 -15.61
C TRP A 144 -26.25 43.30 -14.21
N TYR A 145 -25.33 42.99 -13.29
CA TYR A 145 -25.26 43.59 -11.96
C TYR A 145 -24.95 45.09 -12.02
N ASN A 146 -23.97 45.50 -12.82
CA ASN A 146 -23.60 46.89 -13.02
C ASN A 146 -24.73 47.68 -13.72
N SER A 147 -25.46 47.07 -14.66
CA SER A 147 -26.68 47.67 -15.23
C SER A 147 -27.82 47.79 -14.22
N ALA A 148 -27.99 46.83 -13.29
CA ALA A 148 -28.98 46.94 -12.23
C ALA A 148 -28.64 48.06 -11.22
N GLN A 149 -27.35 48.25 -10.90
CA GLN A 149 -26.91 49.28 -9.96
C GLN A 149 -26.93 50.69 -10.55
N SER A 150 -26.80 50.85 -11.88
CA SER A 150 -26.94 52.17 -12.53
C SER A 150 -28.37 52.73 -12.41
N HIS A 151 -29.39 51.88 -12.51
CA HIS A 151 -30.79 52.26 -12.30
C HIS A 151 -31.09 52.61 -10.83
N ASP A 152 -30.48 51.92 -9.87
CA ASP A 152 -30.72 52.17 -8.44
C ASP A 152 -30.00 53.45 -7.95
N ASN A 153 -28.78 53.71 -8.44
CA ASN A 153 -28.08 54.97 -8.18
C ASN A 153 -28.82 56.19 -8.76
N GLN A 154 -29.47 56.06 -9.92
CA GLN A 154 -30.34 57.12 -10.43
C GLN A 154 -31.55 57.34 -9.53
N ARG A 155 -32.22 56.27 -9.07
CA ARG A 155 -33.38 56.37 -8.17
C ARG A 155 -33.06 57.06 -6.83
N ASN A 156 -31.91 56.74 -6.22
CA ASN A 156 -31.45 57.40 -5.00
C ASN A 156 -31.05 58.87 -5.22
N SER A 157 -30.47 59.22 -6.38
CA SER A 157 -30.19 60.62 -6.73
C SER A 157 -31.46 61.45 -6.95
N TYR A 158 -32.57 60.86 -7.41
CA TYR A 158 -33.87 61.53 -7.48
C TYR A 158 -34.49 61.72 -6.10
N ASN A 159 -34.52 60.69 -5.25
CA ASN A 159 -35.15 60.76 -3.92
C ASN A 159 -34.42 61.69 -2.94
N GLY A 160 -33.09 61.87 -3.07
CA GLY A 160 -32.33 62.83 -2.26
C GLY A 160 -32.48 64.30 -2.67
N LYS A 161 -33.22 64.60 -3.75
CA LYS A 161 -33.44 65.96 -4.25
C LYS A 161 -34.81 66.55 -3.85
N TYR A 162 -35.62 65.79 -3.13
CA TYR A 162 -36.99 66.14 -2.70
C TYR A 162 -37.20 66.10 -1.18
N ILE A 163 -36.12 66.24 -0.39
CA ILE A 163 -36.14 66.48 1.06
C ILE A 163 -35.38 67.77 1.33
#